data_AF-A0A9N9B970-F1
#
_entry.id   AF-A0A9N9B970-F1
#
_cell.length_a   1.000
_cell.length_b   1.000
_cell.length_c   1.000
_cell.angle_alpha   90.00
_cell.angle_beta   90.00
_cell.angle_gamma   90.00
#
_symmetry.space_group_name_H-M   'P 1'
#
loop_
_entity.id
_entity.type
_entity.pdbx_description
1 polymer ?
#
loop_
_entity_poly.entity_id
_entity_poly.type
_entity_poly.pdbx_seq_one_letter_code
_entity_poly.pdbx_strand_id
1 'polypeptide(L)'
;MAPIFGNPFKTPTAKYLLPFMRFLNIPFTVSDIQSKNPYAPIAKTSTKTSDCIYAKLLVSLSHEFGDELLGLFAYGSRVYGNARPHSDVDVDVLINSQRKCRRNVIIDGLEELSYETMHSAGSFTTQITSYLRYKTLQEYVGKLAPPPALEAKDCWRPRYEIADLIRDLEDISFVHNEATAHFLLVKLVERLARIQEKLWHRWPEKLKRCIEGWETWDTVGGNLAKRALSSKIAWSERTRCARELAKYVLEPVGGVMPTEWHMDWEAIPPAEEPFIIPKIDLFI
;
A
#
# COMPACT_ATOMS: atom_id res chain seq x y z
N MET A 1 3.74 28.42 -27.30
CA MET A 1 3.65 27.09 -26.67
C MET A 1 2.48 26.36 -27.31
N ALA A 2 2.74 25.31 -28.09
CA ALA A 2 1.71 24.54 -28.79
C ALA A 2 1.31 23.30 -27.96
N PRO A 3 0.07 22.80 -28.04
CA PRO A 3 -0.32 21.60 -27.34
C PRO A 3 0.36 20.37 -27.98
N ILE A 4 1.05 19.57 -27.15
CA ILE A 4 1.90 18.44 -27.56
C ILE A 4 1.11 17.17 -27.93
N PHE A 5 -0.22 17.16 -27.80
CA PHE A 5 -1.02 15.97 -28.10
C PHE A 5 -2.02 16.20 -29.24
N GLY A 6 -1.65 15.72 -30.42
CA GLY A 6 -2.59 15.52 -31.52
C GLY A 6 -3.55 14.37 -31.22
N ASN A 7 -4.77 14.45 -31.74
CA ASN A 7 -5.81 13.44 -31.60
C ASN A 7 -5.32 12.07 -32.13
N PRO A 8 -5.15 11.04 -31.28
CA PRO A 8 -4.55 9.75 -31.67
C PRO A 8 -5.47 8.88 -32.54
N PHE A 9 -6.71 9.32 -32.82
CA PHE A 9 -7.65 8.55 -33.64
C PHE A 9 -7.52 8.78 -35.16
N LYS A 10 -6.48 9.51 -35.64
CA LYS A 10 -6.30 9.83 -37.07
C LYS A 10 -5.32 8.92 -37.83
N THR A 11 -4.64 7.97 -37.19
CA THR A 11 -3.71 7.05 -37.85
C THR A 11 -4.05 5.59 -37.55
N PRO A 12 -4.30 4.74 -38.57
CA PRO A 12 -4.73 3.37 -38.34
C PRO A 12 -3.52 2.44 -38.16
N THR A 13 -2.91 2.40 -36.96
CA THR A 13 -2.01 1.30 -36.58
C THR A 13 -2.83 0.12 -36.04
N ALA A 14 -3.53 -0.56 -36.96
CA ALA A 14 -4.44 -1.68 -36.69
C ALA A 14 -3.76 -2.96 -36.14
N LYS A 15 -2.41 -2.99 -36.08
CA LYS A 15 -1.64 -4.19 -35.72
C LYS A 15 -1.78 -4.59 -34.24
N TYR A 16 -2.13 -3.65 -33.36
CA TYR A 16 -2.24 -3.88 -31.92
C TYR A 16 -3.69 -3.95 -31.40
N LEU A 17 -4.67 -3.46 -32.17
CA LEU A 17 -6.07 -3.36 -31.74
C LEU A 17 -6.90 -4.62 -32.02
N LEU A 18 -6.58 -5.39 -33.06
CA LEU A 18 -7.37 -6.56 -33.47
C LEU A 18 -7.37 -7.74 -32.47
N PRO A 19 -6.23 -8.13 -31.88
CA PRO A 19 -6.22 -9.14 -30.82
C PRO A 19 -6.90 -8.65 -29.53
N PHE A 20 -6.82 -7.34 -29.26
CA PHE A 20 -7.39 -6.68 -28.08
C PHE A 20 -8.93 -6.69 -28.11
N MET A 21 -9.54 -6.39 -29.25
CA MET A 21 -11.00 -6.38 -29.40
C MET A 21 -11.63 -7.78 -29.29
N ARG A 22 -10.90 -8.85 -29.64
CA ARG A 22 -11.37 -10.24 -29.44
C ARG A 22 -11.35 -10.69 -27.97
N PHE A 23 -10.52 -10.09 -27.13
CA PHE A 23 -10.34 -10.50 -25.74
C PHE A 23 -11.36 -9.86 -24.79
N LEU A 24 -11.87 -8.66 -25.13
CA LEU A 24 -12.83 -7.92 -24.31
C LEU A 24 -14.25 -8.50 -24.31
N ASN A 25 -14.54 -9.55 -25.09
CA ASN A 25 -15.86 -10.18 -25.18
C ASN A 25 -17.01 -9.16 -25.33
N ILE A 26 -16.73 -7.99 -25.95
CA ILE A 26 -17.74 -6.97 -26.21
C ILE A 26 -18.58 -7.51 -27.35
N PRO A 27 -19.85 -7.88 -27.12
CA PRO A 27 -20.71 -8.32 -28.21
C PRO A 27 -20.93 -7.08 -29.09
N PHE A 28 -20.42 -7.12 -30.31
CA PHE A 28 -20.75 -6.13 -31.33
C PHE A 28 -22.06 -6.56 -31.97
N THR A 29 -23.18 -6.35 -31.27
CA THR A 29 -24.52 -6.50 -31.87
C THR A 29 -24.90 -5.17 -32.50
N VAL A 30 -24.77 -5.09 -33.83
CA VAL A 30 -25.48 -4.08 -34.61
C VAL A 30 -26.91 -4.60 -34.78
N SER A 31 -27.82 -4.17 -33.92
CA SER A 31 -29.25 -4.18 -34.23
C SER A 31 -30.01 -3.19 -33.35
N ASP A 32 -30.80 -2.40 -34.07
CA ASP A 32 -31.68 -1.32 -33.66
C ASP A 32 -32.98 -1.82 -33.00
N ILE A 33 -33.61 -0.92 -32.23
CA ILE A 33 -35.05 -0.83 -31.88
C ILE A 33 -35.62 -1.67 -30.69
N GLN A 34 -35.96 -0.91 -29.63
CA GLN A 34 -37.08 -0.98 -28.67
C GLN A 34 -37.30 -2.19 -27.73
N SER A 35 -37.23 -1.91 -26.41
CA SER A 35 -38.36 -2.02 -25.48
C SER A 35 -38.00 -1.41 -24.12
N LYS A 36 -38.72 -0.36 -23.70
CA LYS A 36 -38.53 0.33 -22.41
C LYS A 36 -39.28 -0.43 -21.31
N ASN A 37 -38.56 -0.99 -20.35
CA ASN A 37 -39.13 -1.43 -19.08
C ASN A 37 -38.73 -0.43 -17.97
N PRO A 38 -39.67 0.38 -17.43
CA PRO A 38 -39.33 1.48 -16.51
C PRO A 38 -39.06 1.07 -15.05
N TYR A 39 -39.05 -0.23 -14.72
CA TYR A 39 -38.91 -0.71 -13.33
C TYR A 39 -37.73 -1.67 -13.09
N ALA A 40 -36.78 -1.78 -14.02
CA ALA A 40 -35.56 -2.54 -13.75
C ALA A 40 -34.65 -1.76 -12.78
N PRO A 41 -34.12 -2.38 -11.70
CA PRO A 41 -33.14 -1.73 -10.84
C PRO A 41 -31.92 -1.33 -11.67
N ILE A 42 -31.47 -0.08 -11.51
CA ILE A 42 -30.32 0.48 -12.24
C ILE A 42 -29.10 -0.40 -11.95
N ALA A 43 -28.79 -1.30 -12.88
CA ALA A 43 -27.54 -2.03 -12.89
C ALA A 43 -26.41 -1.01 -13.01
N LYS A 44 -25.49 -1.01 -12.04
CA LYS A 44 -24.31 -0.13 -12.00
C LYS A 44 -23.56 -0.19 -13.33
N THR A 45 -23.70 0.84 -14.15
CA THR A 45 -23.04 1.03 -15.46
C THR A 45 -21.53 1.33 -15.37
N SER A 46 -20.91 1.08 -14.20
CA SER A 46 -19.52 1.44 -13.87
C SER A 46 -18.46 0.70 -14.67
N THR A 47 -18.77 -0.44 -15.30
CA THR A 47 -17.77 -1.30 -15.96
C THR A 47 -17.36 -0.78 -17.33
N LYS A 48 -18.29 -0.20 -18.10
CA LYS A 48 -17.98 0.28 -19.47
C LYS A 48 -16.97 1.41 -19.51
N THR A 49 -16.92 2.25 -18.48
CA THR A 49 -16.03 3.42 -18.43
C THR A 49 -14.61 3.06 -18.00
N SER A 50 -14.44 2.07 -17.11
CA SER A 50 -13.11 1.59 -16.68
C SER A 50 -12.39 0.83 -17.79
N ASP A 51 -13.09 0.04 -18.59
CA ASP A 51 -12.43 -0.73 -19.65
C ASP A 51 -11.86 0.20 -20.74
N CYS A 52 -12.50 1.36 -20.93
CA CYS A 52 -12.05 2.39 -21.84
C CYS A 52 -10.74 3.07 -21.37
N ILE A 53 -10.55 3.29 -20.05
CA ILE A 53 -9.35 4.00 -19.57
C ILE A 53 -8.09 3.15 -19.67
N TYR A 54 -8.15 1.85 -19.36
CA TYR A 54 -7.01 0.94 -19.53
C TYR A 54 -6.65 0.75 -21.00
N ALA A 55 -7.64 0.73 -21.90
CA ALA A 55 -7.40 0.66 -23.35
C ALA A 55 -6.67 1.92 -23.86
N LYS A 56 -7.15 3.12 -23.49
CA LYS A 56 -6.49 4.40 -23.84
C LYS A 56 -5.07 4.44 -23.31
N LEU A 57 -4.89 3.97 -22.09
CA LEU A 57 -3.61 3.92 -21.46
C LEU A 57 -2.64 2.99 -22.19
N LEU A 58 -3.06 1.77 -22.51
CA LEU A 58 -2.25 0.82 -23.24
C LEU A 58 -1.84 1.37 -24.61
N VAL A 59 -2.74 2.06 -25.32
CA VAL A 59 -2.41 2.74 -26.58
C VAL A 59 -1.34 3.82 -26.37
N SER A 60 -1.50 4.67 -25.37
CA SER A 60 -0.53 5.73 -25.03
C SER A 60 0.85 5.15 -24.70
N LEU A 61 0.90 4.13 -23.84
CA LEU A 61 2.14 3.47 -23.44
C LEU A 61 2.78 2.70 -24.60
N SER A 62 1.98 2.08 -25.47
CA SER A 62 2.51 1.39 -26.66
C SER A 62 3.13 2.38 -27.65
N HIS A 63 2.57 3.58 -27.77
CA HIS A 63 3.17 4.64 -28.58
C HIS A 63 4.46 5.18 -27.95
N GLU A 64 4.50 5.32 -26.63
CA GLU A 64 5.67 5.82 -25.92
C GLU A 64 6.84 4.82 -25.90
N PHE A 65 6.58 3.57 -25.53
CA PHE A 65 7.62 2.56 -25.30
C PHE A 65 7.84 1.63 -26.49
N GLY A 66 6.90 1.54 -27.43
CA GLY A 66 7.03 0.65 -28.59
C GLY A 66 7.26 -0.81 -28.17
N ASP A 67 8.27 -1.44 -28.76
CA ASP A 67 8.64 -2.83 -28.48
C ASP A 67 9.26 -3.03 -27.09
N GLU A 68 9.65 -1.94 -26.40
CA GLU A 68 10.11 -2.03 -25.03
C GLU A 68 8.96 -2.36 -24.07
N LEU A 69 7.70 -2.09 -24.42
CA LEU A 69 6.55 -2.41 -23.58
C LEU A 69 6.30 -3.91 -23.51
N LEU A 70 6.62 -4.50 -22.36
CA LEU A 70 6.37 -5.91 -22.05
C LEU A 70 4.94 -6.14 -21.52
N GLY A 71 4.34 -5.16 -20.86
CA GLY A 71 2.94 -5.21 -20.46
C GLY A 71 2.54 -4.21 -19.37
N LEU A 72 1.37 -4.42 -18.76
CA LEU A 72 0.82 -3.56 -17.72
C LEU A 72 0.06 -4.38 -16.67
N PHE A 73 0.15 -3.96 -15.42
CA PHE A 73 -0.54 -4.55 -14.27
C PHE A 73 -1.45 -3.52 -13.66
N ALA A 74 -2.76 -3.74 -13.70
CA ALA A 74 -3.69 -2.87 -13.00
C ALA A 74 -3.86 -3.35 -11.55
N TYR A 75 -3.91 -2.39 -10.63
CA TYR A 75 -4.19 -2.66 -9.23
C TYR A 75 -5.08 -1.55 -8.64
N GLY A 76 -5.26 -1.56 -7.33
CA GLY A 76 -6.04 -0.53 -6.65
C GLY A 76 -7.56 -0.73 -6.74
N SER A 77 -8.31 0.27 -6.27
CA SER A 77 -9.72 0.07 -5.90
C SER A 77 -10.65 -0.25 -7.08
N ARG A 78 -10.32 0.21 -8.29
CA ARG A 78 -11.11 -0.06 -9.50
C ARG A 78 -11.08 -1.54 -9.86
N VAL A 79 -9.90 -2.11 -9.75
CA VAL A 79 -9.66 -3.51 -10.01
C VAL A 79 -10.34 -4.42 -8.98
N TYR A 80 -10.38 -3.97 -7.71
CA TYR A 80 -11.06 -4.67 -6.62
C TYR A 80 -12.59 -4.50 -6.57
N GLY A 81 -13.19 -3.78 -7.52
CA GLY A 81 -14.63 -3.53 -7.52
C GLY A 81 -15.12 -2.66 -6.35
N ASN A 82 -14.21 -1.97 -5.65
CA ASN A 82 -14.52 -1.07 -4.53
C ASN A 82 -14.07 0.38 -4.79
N ALA A 83 -13.94 0.74 -6.06
CA ALA A 83 -13.73 2.12 -6.47
C ALA A 83 -14.89 3.02 -6.08
N ARG A 84 -14.52 4.23 -5.69
CA ARG A 84 -15.43 5.36 -5.51
C ARG A 84 -15.37 6.24 -6.77
N PRO A 85 -16.31 7.19 -6.95
CA PRO A 85 -16.30 8.08 -8.11
C PRO A 85 -14.97 8.81 -8.34
N HIS A 86 -14.25 9.14 -7.26
CA HIS A 86 -12.95 9.81 -7.28
C HIS A 86 -11.76 8.85 -7.14
N SER A 87 -11.96 7.54 -7.32
CA SER A 87 -10.83 6.61 -7.32
C SER A 87 -9.97 6.82 -8.55
N ASP A 88 -8.68 6.93 -8.32
CA ASP A 88 -7.60 6.84 -9.30
C ASP A 88 -7.58 5.50 -10.04
N VAL A 89 -6.74 5.44 -11.07
CA VAL A 89 -6.35 4.20 -11.75
C VAL A 89 -4.89 3.95 -11.40
N ASP A 90 -4.62 2.85 -10.71
CA ASP A 90 -3.27 2.44 -10.34
C ASP A 90 -2.77 1.38 -11.33
N VAL A 91 -1.61 1.59 -11.94
CA VAL A 91 -1.03 0.59 -12.86
C VAL A 91 0.50 0.55 -12.86
N ASP A 92 1.08 -0.64 -12.77
CA ASP A 92 2.51 -0.81 -13.00
C ASP A 92 2.72 -1.15 -14.46
N VAL A 93 3.58 -0.40 -15.14
CA VAL A 93 4.00 -0.73 -16.51
C VAL A 93 5.11 -1.76 -16.39
N LEU A 94 5.28 -2.67 -17.35
CA LEU A 94 6.46 -3.50 -17.55
C LEU A 94 7.12 -3.23 -18.91
N ILE A 95 8.42 -2.94 -18.92
CA ILE A 95 9.26 -2.58 -20.06
C ILE A 95 10.60 -3.29 -19.94
N ASN A 96 11.27 -3.46 -21.07
CA ASN A 96 12.50 -4.22 -21.19
C ASN A 96 13.73 -3.47 -20.62
N SER A 97 13.78 -2.14 -20.76
CA SER A 97 14.87 -1.32 -20.21
C SER A 97 14.88 -1.22 -18.68
N GLN A 98 16.09 -1.15 -18.11
CA GLN A 98 16.30 -0.97 -16.66
C GLN A 98 16.16 0.51 -16.26
N ARG A 99 14.93 0.96 -16.05
CA ARG A 99 14.64 2.32 -15.58
C ARG A 99 13.55 2.29 -14.50
N LYS A 100 13.67 3.16 -13.48
CA LYS A 100 12.65 3.37 -12.44
C LYS A 100 12.15 4.80 -12.49
N CYS A 101 10.85 4.99 -12.68
CA CYS A 101 10.20 6.30 -12.76
C CYS A 101 8.75 6.21 -12.29
N ARG A 102 8.32 7.14 -11.44
CA ARG A 102 6.89 7.35 -11.14
C ARG A 102 6.37 8.54 -11.90
N ARG A 103 5.23 8.37 -12.57
CA ARG A 103 4.51 9.47 -13.23
C ARG A 103 3.07 9.49 -12.77
N ASN A 104 2.51 10.71 -12.75
CA ASN A 104 1.09 10.96 -12.57
C ASN A 104 0.55 11.52 -13.90
N VAL A 105 -0.39 10.81 -14.54
CA VAL A 105 -0.98 11.25 -15.82
C VAL A 105 -2.48 11.51 -15.63
N ILE A 106 -3.02 12.54 -16.29
CA ILE A 106 -4.46 12.83 -16.31
C ILE A 106 -4.99 12.42 -17.69
N ILE A 107 -6.01 11.56 -17.71
CA ILE A 107 -6.67 11.11 -18.95
C ILE A 107 -8.16 11.46 -18.83
N ASP A 108 -8.67 12.25 -19.79
CA ASP A 108 -10.08 12.69 -19.85
C ASP A 108 -10.61 13.37 -18.57
N GLY A 109 -9.75 14.08 -17.82
CA GLY A 109 -10.14 14.77 -16.59
C GLY A 109 -10.37 13.85 -15.38
N LEU A 110 -10.04 12.56 -15.48
CA LEU A 110 -9.85 11.69 -14.31
C LEU A 110 -8.45 11.93 -13.74
N GLU A 111 -8.40 12.45 -12.51
CA GLU A 111 -7.15 12.75 -11.82
C GLU A 111 -6.38 11.47 -11.45
N GLU A 112 -5.07 11.60 -11.63
CA GLU A 112 -3.99 10.84 -11.00
C GLU A 112 -3.88 9.35 -11.36
N LEU A 113 -3.14 9.06 -12.44
CA LEU A 113 -2.60 7.74 -12.74
C LEU A 113 -1.19 7.61 -12.18
N SER A 114 -1.01 6.95 -11.03
CA SER A 114 0.34 6.64 -10.54
C SER A 114 0.84 5.35 -11.19
N TYR A 115 2.00 5.41 -11.84
CA TYR A 115 2.72 4.22 -12.31
C TYR A 115 3.95 3.99 -11.45
N GLU A 116 4.15 2.80 -10.90
CA GLU A 116 5.45 2.38 -10.35
C GLU A 116 6.12 1.41 -11.36
N THR A 117 7.43 1.53 -11.56
CA THR A 117 8.17 0.72 -12.55
C THR A 117 8.80 -0.51 -11.89
N MET A 118 8.43 -1.68 -12.40
CA MET A 118 9.29 -2.72 -12.99
C MET A 118 10.53 -3.16 -12.25
N HIS A 119 10.46 -4.40 -11.77
CA HIS A 119 11.61 -5.18 -11.40
C HIS A 119 12.01 -6.13 -12.52
N SER A 120 13.30 -6.19 -12.86
CA SER A 120 13.91 -7.33 -13.56
C SER A 120 13.98 -8.59 -12.68
N ALA A 121 13.77 -8.45 -11.36
CA ALA A 121 13.45 -9.49 -10.39
C ALA A 121 13.32 -8.78 -9.03
N GLY A 122 12.15 -8.73 -8.42
CA GLY A 122 12.01 -8.03 -7.13
C GLY A 122 10.56 -7.86 -6.67
N SER A 123 10.32 -8.28 -5.43
CA SER A 123 9.12 -8.17 -4.59
C SER A 123 7.95 -7.34 -5.12
N PHE A 124 6.86 -8.00 -5.50
CA PHE A 124 5.55 -7.39 -5.69
C PHE A 124 4.63 -7.76 -4.52
N THR A 125 3.63 -6.93 -4.23
CA THR A 125 2.53 -7.31 -3.33
C THR A 125 1.50 -8.16 -4.12
N THR A 126 0.75 -9.06 -3.48
CA THR A 126 -0.18 -10.03 -4.12
C THR A 126 -1.45 -9.43 -4.75
N GLN A 127 -1.33 -8.31 -5.45
CA GLN A 127 -2.47 -7.51 -5.87
C GLN A 127 -2.52 -7.36 -7.39
N ILE A 128 -2.67 -8.49 -8.10
CA ILE A 128 -2.62 -8.54 -9.57
C ILE A 128 -3.98 -8.88 -10.14
N THR A 129 -4.52 -7.97 -10.94
CA THR A 129 -5.63 -8.28 -11.86
C THR A 129 -5.37 -7.57 -13.20
N SER A 130 -5.69 -8.25 -14.29
CA SER A 130 -4.77 -8.47 -15.42
C SER A 130 -4.73 -7.41 -16.55
N TYR A 131 -3.56 -7.21 -17.17
CA TYR A 131 -3.37 -6.99 -18.63
C TYR A 131 -1.93 -7.38 -19.10
N LEU A 132 -1.62 -8.69 -19.07
CA LEU A 132 -0.38 -9.25 -19.65
C LEU A 132 -0.67 -10.33 -20.71
N ARG A 133 0.29 -10.59 -21.61
CA ARG A 133 0.34 -11.84 -22.37
C ARG A 133 0.32 -13.01 -21.37
N TYR A 134 -0.69 -13.88 -21.48
CA TYR A 134 -1.04 -14.96 -20.55
C TYR A 134 0.16 -15.79 -20.03
N LYS A 135 1.18 -16.02 -20.87
CA LYS A 135 2.38 -16.79 -20.52
C LYS A 135 3.31 -16.09 -19.52
N THR A 136 3.48 -14.77 -19.63
CA THR A 136 4.34 -13.98 -18.73
C THR A 136 3.74 -13.87 -17.33
N LEU A 137 2.40 -13.83 -17.22
CA LEU A 137 1.71 -13.73 -15.94
C LEU A 137 1.93 -14.97 -15.07
N GLN A 138 1.82 -16.19 -15.62
CA GLN A 138 2.02 -17.41 -14.83
C GLN A 138 3.47 -17.58 -14.35
N GLU A 139 4.43 -17.22 -15.19
CA GLU A 139 5.87 -17.28 -14.84
C GLU A 139 6.27 -16.22 -13.78
N TYR A 140 5.56 -15.09 -13.71
CA TYR A 140 5.84 -14.02 -12.75
C TYR A 140 4.99 -14.09 -11.46
N VAL A 141 3.68 -14.36 -11.56
CA VAL A 141 2.78 -14.50 -10.40
C VAL A 141 3.11 -15.75 -9.60
N GLY A 142 3.55 -16.84 -10.25
CA GLY A 142 4.06 -18.03 -9.58
C GLY A 142 5.32 -17.78 -8.73
N LYS A 143 5.93 -16.59 -8.82
CA LYS A 143 7.10 -16.15 -8.04
C LYS A 143 6.78 -15.15 -6.94
N LEU A 144 5.50 -14.83 -6.71
CA LEU A 144 5.11 -14.01 -5.57
C LEU A 144 5.24 -14.83 -4.28
N ALA A 145 6.49 -14.96 -3.81
CA ALA A 145 6.76 -15.47 -2.49
C ALA A 145 6.02 -14.58 -1.47
N PRO A 146 5.49 -15.16 -0.38
CA PRO A 146 5.00 -14.37 0.74
C PRO A 146 6.11 -13.41 1.22
N PRO A 147 5.75 -12.30 1.89
CA PRO A 147 6.76 -11.39 2.44
C PRO A 147 7.71 -12.19 3.33
N PRO A 148 9.02 -11.88 3.28
CA PRO A 148 10.02 -12.63 4.00
C PRO A 148 9.70 -12.65 5.48
N ALA A 149 9.96 -13.80 6.11
CA ALA A 149 9.84 -13.97 7.54
C ALA A 149 10.67 -12.91 8.29
N LEU A 150 10.20 -12.52 9.47
CA LEU A 150 11.06 -11.80 10.39
C LEU A 150 12.15 -12.77 10.87
N GLU A 151 13.40 -12.46 10.55
CA GLU A 151 14.55 -13.25 10.99
C GLU A 151 14.69 -13.17 12.52
N ALA A 152 15.13 -14.27 13.15
CA ALA A 152 15.26 -14.33 14.60
C ALA A 152 16.15 -13.20 15.18
N LYS A 153 17.21 -12.84 14.45
CA LYS A 153 18.13 -11.74 14.80
C LYS A 153 17.47 -10.35 14.77
N ASP A 154 16.35 -10.21 14.09
CA ASP A 154 15.63 -8.95 13.89
C ASP A 154 14.37 -8.85 14.79
N CYS A 155 14.04 -9.91 15.53
CA CYS A 155 12.88 -9.96 16.44
C CYS A 155 12.94 -8.95 17.59
N TRP A 156 14.13 -8.47 17.99
CA TRP A 156 14.26 -7.46 19.05
C TRP A 156 13.73 -6.09 18.63
N ARG A 157 13.88 -5.75 17.34
CA ARG A 157 13.56 -4.42 16.81
C ARG A 157 12.07 -4.03 16.97
N PRO A 158 11.09 -4.84 16.53
CA PRO A 158 9.69 -4.49 16.72
C PRO A 158 9.32 -4.39 18.21
N ARG A 159 9.97 -5.17 19.09
CA ARG A 159 9.72 -5.12 20.53
C ARG A 159 10.21 -3.81 21.14
N TYR A 160 11.41 -3.37 20.75
CA TYR A 160 11.97 -2.08 21.16
C TYR A 160 11.13 -0.91 20.68
N GLU A 161 10.81 -0.87 19.38
CA GLU A 161 10.03 0.22 18.77
C GLU A 161 8.65 0.39 19.43
N ILE A 162 8.00 -0.72 19.80
CA ILE A 162 6.71 -0.70 20.47
C ILE A 162 6.84 -0.29 21.93
N ALA A 163 7.88 -0.74 22.65
CA ALA A 163 8.14 -0.30 24.01
C ALA A 163 8.39 1.22 24.09
N ASP A 164 9.15 1.75 23.13
CA ASP A 164 9.44 3.19 23.02
C ASP A 164 8.17 4.01 22.78
N LEU A 165 7.32 3.58 21.83
CA LEU A 165 6.02 4.23 21.58
C LEU A 165 5.05 4.16 22.76
N ILE A 166 5.09 3.07 23.54
CA ILE A 166 4.29 2.96 24.77
C ILE A 166 4.80 3.96 25.80
N ARG A 167 6.12 4.11 25.97
CA ARG A 167 6.70 5.11 26.88
C ARG A 167 6.34 6.52 26.44
N ASP A 168 6.51 6.86 25.17
CA ASP A 168 6.13 8.19 24.66
C ASP A 168 4.64 8.49 24.95
N LEU A 169 3.77 7.49 24.84
CA LEU A 169 2.34 7.63 25.13
C LEU A 169 2.06 7.82 26.64
N GLU A 170 2.86 7.19 27.50
CA GLU A 170 2.85 7.40 28.96
C GLU A 170 3.34 8.80 29.31
N ASP A 171 4.45 9.24 28.72
CA ASP A 171 5.08 10.54 28.98
C ASP A 171 4.17 11.71 28.57
N ILE A 172 3.42 11.58 27.47
CA ILE A 172 2.48 12.63 27.05
C ILE A 172 1.27 12.72 27.96
N SER A 173 0.92 11.66 28.68
CA SER A 173 -0.18 11.73 29.66
C SER A 173 0.08 12.77 30.75
N PHE A 174 1.35 13.12 31.00
CA PHE A 174 1.76 14.18 31.92
C PHE A 174 1.68 15.60 31.32
N VAL A 175 1.73 15.74 29.99
CA VAL A 175 1.79 17.05 29.29
C VAL A 175 0.40 17.51 28.80
N HIS A 176 -0.66 16.74 29.05
CA HIS A 176 -2.06 17.05 28.71
C HIS A 176 -2.31 17.45 27.23
N ASN A 177 -1.48 16.98 26.29
CA ASN A 177 -1.68 17.22 24.87
C ASN A 177 -2.43 16.06 24.21
N GLU A 178 -3.76 16.15 24.18
CA GLU A 178 -4.64 15.11 23.63
C GLU A 178 -4.36 14.83 22.14
N ALA A 179 -4.03 15.85 21.35
CA ALA A 179 -3.76 15.70 19.93
C ALA A 179 -2.50 14.85 19.69
N THR A 180 -1.42 15.13 20.42
CA THR A 180 -0.18 14.35 20.31
C THR A 180 -0.37 12.95 20.88
N ALA A 181 -1.10 12.80 21.98
CA ALA A 181 -1.42 11.48 22.53
C ALA A 181 -2.20 10.63 21.51
N HIS A 182 -3.21 11.21 20.87
CA HIS A 182 -3.97 10.54 19.82
C HIS A 182 -3.09 10.14 18.63
N PHE A 183 -2.20 11.04 18.18
CA PHE A 183 -1.26 10.74 17.09
C PHE A 183 -0.34 9.55 17.43
N LEU A 184 0.24 9.52 18.63
CA LEU A 184 1.06 8.41 19.09
C LEU A 184 0.28 7.10 19.17
N LEU A 185 -0.96 7.15 19.65
CA LEU A 185 -1.84 5.98 19.72
C LEU A 185 -2.15 5.41 18.32
N VAL A 186 -2.43 6.28 17.35
CA VAL A 186 -2.62 5.86 15.94
C VAL A 186 -1.34 5.23 15.39
N LYS A 187 -0.19 5.85 15.63
CA LYS A 187 1.13 5.34 15.19
C LYS A 187 1.46 3.98 15.82
N LEU A 188 1.17 3.81 17.11
CA LEU A 188 1.34 2.54 17.84
C LEU A 188 0.50 1.42 17.22
N VAL A 189 -0.80 1.65 17.00
CA VAL A 189 -1.71 0.65 16.43
C VAL A 189 -1.34 0.32 14.98
N GLU A 190 -0.95 1.32 14.18
CA GLU A 190 -0.47 1.10 12.81
C GLU A 190 0.79 0.22 12.80
N ARG A 191 1.76 0.52 13.67
CA ARG A 191 3.00 -0.26 13.75
C ARG A 191 2.73 -1.71 14.15
N LEU A 192 1.83 -1.93 15.12
CA LEU A 192 1.40 -3.26 15.54
C LEU A 192 0.72 -4.04 14.41
N ALA A 193 -0.13 -3.39 13.61
CA ALA A 193 -0.72 -4.03 12.43
C ALA A 193 0.35 -4.50 11.44
N ARG A 194 1.36 -3.66 11.14
CA ARG A 194 2.46 -4.02 10.24
C ARG A 194 3.31 -5.17 10.79
N ILE A 195 3.53 -5.19 12.10
CA ILE A 195 4.25 -6.28 12.75
C ILE A 195 3.44 -7.58 12.63
N GLN A 196 2.14 -7.55 12.93
CA GLN A 196 1.29 -8.73 12.81
C GLN A 196 1.25 -9.24 11.36
N GLU A 197 1.08 -8.36 10.38
CA GLU A 197 1.13 -8.74 8.96
C GLU A 197 2.45 -9.47 8.62
N LYS A 198 3.60 -8.96 9.08
CA LYS A 198 4.90 -9.60 8.85
C LYS A 198 5.05 -10.94 9.55
N LEU A 199 4.65 -11.04 10.82
CA LEU A 199 4.73 -12.28 11.60
C LEU A 199 3.88 -13.40 10.99
N TRP A 200 2.79 -13.04 10.32
CA TRP A 200 1.88 -13.97 9.67
C TRP A 200 2.12 -14.11 8.17
N HIS A 201 3.25 -13.61 7.65
CA HIS A 201 3.60 -13.66 6.23
C HIS A 201 2.50 -13.09 5.31
N ARG A 202 1.82 -12.04 5.76
CA ARG A 202 0.76 -11.36 5.03
C ARG A 202 1.28 -10.07 4.43
N TRP A 203 0.82 -9.81 3.21
CA TRP A 203 1.10 -8.53 2.56
C TRP A 203 0.40 -7.39 3.30
N PRO A 204 1.06 -6.24 3.43
CA PRO A 204 0.47 -5.10 4.10
C PRO A 204 -0.83 -4.63 3.41
N GLU A 205 -1.91 -4.48 4.17
CA GLU A 205 -3.15 -3.92 3.64
C GLU A 205 -3.04 -2.40 3.45
N LYS A 206 -3.89 -1.87 2.55
CA LYS A 206 -4.04 -0.40 2.42
C LYS A 206 -4.53 0.15 3.76
N LEU A 207 -3.92 1.23 4.25
CA LEU A 207 -4.21 1.80 5.59
C LEU A 207 -5.71 1.97 5.87
N LYS A 208 -6.47 2.46 4.88
CA LYS A 208 -7.93 2.67 4.98
C LYS A 208 -8.76 1.40 5.21
N ARG A 209 -8.18 0.21 5.01
CA ARG A 209 -8.80 -1.11 5.21
C ARG A 209 -8.06 -1.96 6.24
N CYS A 210 -6.97 -1.46 6.81
CA CYS A 210 -6.05 -2.26 7.63
C CYS A 210 -6.78 -2.94 8.80
N ILE A 211 -7.58 -2.19 9.57
CA ILE A 211 -8.27 -2.73 10.74
C ILE A 211 -9.42 -3.67 10.37
N GLU A 212 -10.23 -3.30 9.37
CA GLU A 212 -11.33 -4.14 8.88
C GLU A 212 -10.81 -5.45 8.30
N GLY A 213 -9.76 -5.37 7.47
CA GLY A 213 -9.08 -6.52 6.91
C GLY A 213 -8.46 -7.40 7.99
N TRP A 214 -7.81 -6.80 8.99
CA TRP A 214 -7.25 -7.53 10.13
C TRP A 214 -8.32 -8.33 10.89
N GLU A 215 -9.48 -7.71 11.19
CA GLU A 215 -10.60 -8.37 11.89
C GLU A 215 -11.11 -9.64 11.19
N THR A 216 -10.97 -9.73 9.86
CA THR A 216 -11.43 -10.91 9.09
C THR A 216 -10.59 -12.17 9.28
N TRP A 217 -9.31 -12.06 9.65
CA TRP A 217 -8.42 -13.20 9.80
C TRP A 217 -7.81 -13.33 11.20
N ASP A 218 -7.80 -12.24 11.96
CA ASP A 218 -7.43 -12.22 13.37
C ASP A 218 -8.38 -11.27 14.11
N THR A 219 -9.49 -11.85 14.55
CA THR A 219 -10.58 -11.16 15.23
C THR A 219 -10.15 -10.57 16.57
N VAL A 220 -9.16 -11.17 17.25
CA VAL A 220 -8.68 -10.67 18.56
C VAL A 220 -7.88 -9.39 18.34
N GLY A 221 -6.86 -9.44 17.47
CA GLY A 221 -6.03 -8.30 17.13
C GLY A 221 -6.85 -7.16 16.52
N GLY A 222 -7.72 -7.48 15.55
CA GLY A 222 -8.61 -6.50 14.92
C GLY A 222 -9.54 -5.78 15.92
N ASN A 223 -10.14 -6.52 16.86
CA ASN A 223 -11.02 -5.92 17.87
C ASN A 223 -10.28 -5.03 18.87
N LEU A 224 -9.11 -5.45 19.33
CA LEU A 224 -8.27 -4.64 20.22
C LEU A 224 -7.83 -3.35 19.53
N ALA A 225 -7.38 -3.44 18.27
CA ALA A 225 -7.00 -2.27 17.47
C ALA A 225 -8.19 -1.31 17.25
N LYS A 226 -9.36 -1.84 16.89
CA LYS A 226 -10.59 -1.06 16.70
C LYS A 226 -11.03 -0.34 17.96
N ARG A 227 -10.95 -1.01 19.12
CA ARG A 227 -11.26 -0.40 20.43
C ARG A 227 -10.24 0.67 20.79
N ALA A 228 -8.94 0.42 20.64
CA ALA A 228 -7.89 1.40 20.90
C ALA A 228 -8.12 2.71 20.10
N LEU A 229 -8.54 2.60 18.84
CA LEU A 229 -8.77 3.76 17.97
C LEU A 229 -10.18 4.37 18.09
N SER A 230 -11.07 3.79 18.89
CA SER A 230 -12.44 4.28 19.03
C SER A 230 -12.52 5.56 19.86
N SER A 231 -13.01 6.65 19.27
CA SER A 231 -13.32 7.89 20.00
C SER A 231 -14.54 7.78 20.92
N LYS A 232 -15.28 6.65 20.87
CA LYS A 232 -16.50 6.44 21.67
C LYS A 232 -16.24 5.90 23.07
N ILE A 233 -14.99 5.56 23.41
CA ILE A 233 -14.62 5.00 24.71
C ILE A 233 -13.57 5.86 25.39
N ALA A 234 -13.49 5.77 26.72
CA ALA A 234 -12.59 6.58 27.54
C ALA A 234 -11.12 6.39 27.14
N TRP A 235 -10.32 7.44 27.28
CA TRP A 235 -8.88 7.41 26.95
C TRP A 235 -8.12 6.28 27.66
N SER A 236 -8.38 6.07 28.95
CA SER A 236 -7.78 4.98 29.73
C SER A 236 -8.08 3.59 29.16
N GLU A 237 -9.27 3.41 28.60
CA GLU A 237 -9.67 2.16 27.97
C GLU A 237 -8.99 1.99 26.60
N ARG A 238 -8.81 3.08 25.85
CA ARG A 238 -8.10 3.07 24.56
C ARG A 238 -6.63 2.66 24.75
N THR A 239 -5.95 3.26 25.73
CA THR A 239 -4.55 2.94 26.04
C THR A 239 -4.41 1.52 26.58
N ARG A 240 -5.34 1.06 27.42
CA ARG A 240 -5.40 -0.35 27.86
C ARG A 240 -5.52 -1.30 26.67
N CYS A 241 -6.45 -1.06 25.75
CA CYS A 241 -6.59 -1.88 24.54
C CYS A 241 -5.33 -1.89 23.67
N ALA A 242 -4.65 -0.76 23.51
CA ALA A 242 -3.40 -0.71 22.76
C ALA A 242 -2.26 -1.51 23.42
N ARG A 243 -2.16 -1.50 24.75
CA ARG A 243 -1.19 -2.34 25.49
C ARG A 243 -1.49 -3.83 25.35
N GLU A 244 -2.76 -4.20 25.49
CA GLU A 244 -3.17 -5.61 25.30
C GLU A 244 -2.93 -6.06 23.86
N LEU A 245 -3.15 -5.17 22.87
CA LEU A 245 -2.77 -5.44 21.48
C LEU A 245 -1.26 -5.65 21.33
N ALA A 246 -0.44 -4.80 21.97
CA ALA A 246 1.02 -4.92 21.92
C ALA A 246 1.50 -6.26 22.50
N LYS A 247 0.95 -6.67 23.65
CA LYS A 247 1.23 -7.98 24.24
C LYS A 247 0.86 -9.11 23.30
N TYR A 248 -0.35 -9.06 22.75
CA TYR A 248 -0.88 -10.07 21.83
C TYR A 248 -0.04 -10.22 20.56
N VAL A 249 0.27 -9.11 19.88
CA VAL A 249 1.02 -9.11 18.62
C VAL A 249 2.49 -9.54 18.82
N LEU A 250 3.11 -9.15 19.94
CA LEU A 250 4.52 -9.40 20.18
C LEU A 250 4.79 -10.72 20.92
N GLU A 251 3.77 -11.41 21.44
CA GLU A 251 3.92 -12.71 22.10
C GLU A 251 4.78 -13.71 21.30
N PRO A 252 4.58 -13.90 19.97
CA PRO A 252 5.38 -14.84 19.19
C PRO A 252 6.87 -14.51 19.11
N VAL A 253 7.27 -13.28 19.41
CA VAL A 253 8.67 -12.82 19.37
C VAL A 253 9.25 -12.52 20.75
N GLY A 254 8.58 -12.96 21.83
CA GLY A 254 9.05 -12.81 23.21
C GLY A 254 8.42 -11.62 23.95
N GLY A 255 7.31 -11.09 23.46
CA GLY A 255 6.51 -10.06 24.12
C GLY A 255 7.10 -8.65 24.02
N VAL A 256 6.39 -7.69 24.62
CA VAL A 256 6.83 -6.29 24.71
C VAL A 256 8.12 -6.23 25.54
N MET A 257 9.11 -5.45 25.10
CA MET A 257 10.27 -5.17 25.95
C MET A 257 9.86 -4.34 27.17
N PRO A 258 10.59 -4.43 28.30
CA PRO A 258 10.34 -3.54 29.44
C PRO A 258 10.30 -2.08 29.00
N THR A 259 9.38 -1.28 29.53
CA THR A 259 9.32 0.17 29.26
C THR A 259 10.23 0.97 30.19
N GLU A 260 10.56 0.40 31.34
CA GLU A 260 11.58 0.88 32.26
C GLU A 260 12.95 0.35 31.82
N TRP A 261 13.82 1.24 31.36
CA TRP A 261 15.21 0.91 31.03
C TRP A 261 16.08 1.64 32.02
N HIS A 262 16.68 0.87 32.94
CA HIS A 262 17.81 1.36 33.69
C HIS A 262 19.02 1.32 32.75
N MET A 263 19.30 2.48 32.19
CA MET A 263 20.55 2.79 31.55
C MET A 263 21.55 3.06 32.69
N ASP A 264 22.55 2.20 32.88
CA ASP A 264 23.67 2.38 33.86
C ASP A 264 24.52 3.66 33.62
N TRP A 265 24.02 4.61 32.85
CA TRP A 265 24.69 5.86 32.53
C TRP A 265 24.73 6.80 33.75
N GLU A 266 23.80 6.61 34.70
CA GLU A 266 23.86 7.24 36.03
C GLU A 266 24.93 6.60 36.94
N ALA A 267 25.40 5.40 36.58
CA ALA A 267 26.50 4.70 37.24
C ALA A 267 27.83 4.86 36.47
N ILE A 268 27.92 5.81 35.52
CA ILE A 268 29.22 6.22 35.01
C ILE A 268 29.93 6.91 36.18
N PRO A 269 30.99 6.31 36.75
CA PRO A 269 31.74 6.98 37.78
C PRO A 269 32.17 8.35 37.24
N PRO A 270 32.12 9.42 38.05
CA PRO A 270 32.59 10.73 37.61
C PRO A 270 33.98 10.54 37.00
N ALA A 271 34.18 11.01 35.77
CA ALA A 271 35.43 10.78 35.04
C ALA A 271 36.62 11.18 35.91
N GLU A 272 37.38 10.20 36.41
CA GLU A 272 38.49 10.46 37.33
C GLU A 272 39.66 11.18 36.65
N GLU A 273 39.63 11.30 35.32
CA GLU A 273 40.54 12.13 34.56
C GLU A 273 39.81 12.87 33.42
N PRO A 274 40.19 14.13 33.11
CA PRO A 274 39.64 14.83 31.96
C PRO A 274 39.99 14.03 30.69
N PHE A 275 38.96 13.47 30.06
CA PHE A 275 39.09 12.84 28.75
C PHE A 275 39.62 13.89 27.77
N ILE A 276 40.90 13.79 27.40
CA ILE A 276 41.52 14.64 26.38
C ILE A 276 40.85 14.26 25.06
N ILE A 277 39.81 14.98 24.67
CA ILE A 277 39.25 14.89 23.33
C ILE A 277 40.39 15.33 22.39
N PRO A 278 40.94 14.45 21.54
CA PRO A 278 41.96 14.87 20.60
C PRO A 278 41.37 15.99 19.76
N LYS A 279 42.08 17.13 19.67
CA LYS A 279 41.72 18.21 18.75
C LYS A 279 41.60 17.59 17.36
N ILE A 280 40.37 17.45 16.88
CA ILE A 280 40.11 17.18 15.48
C ILE A 280 40.33 18.53 14.79
N ASP A 281 41.49 18.69 14.15
CA ASP A 281 41.74 19.86 13.32
C ASP A 281 40.76 19.81 12.14
N LEU A 282 39.67 20.56 12.28
CA LEU A 282 38.76 20.85 11.19
C LEU A 282 39.50 21.77 10.22
N PHE A 283 40.03 21.19 9.14
CA PHE A 283 40.43 21.97 7.96
C PHE A 283 39.16 22.56 7.35
N ILE A 284 38.95 23.86 7.59
CA ILE A 284 37.95 24.69 6.89
C ILE A 284 38.58 25.23 5.62
#